data_AF-A0A5H2Y4V4-F1
#
_entry.id   AF-A0A5H2Y4V4-F1
#
_cell.length_a   1.000
_cell.length_b   1.000
_cell.length_c   1.000
_cell.angle_alpha   90.00
_cell.angle_beta   90.00
_cell.angle_gamma   90.00
#
_symmetry.space_group_name_H-M   'P 1'
#
loop_
_entity.id
_entity.type
_entity.pdbx_description
1 polymer ?
#
loop_
_entity_poly.entity_id
_entity_poly.type
_entity_poly.pdbx_seq_one_letter_code
_entity_poly.pdbx_strand_id
1 'polypeptide(L)'
;MQINAVSHTLKKMALPIIAGLMASPALASPSDWFDASSNFATLDTSASQVQFGLQYPQMHGGNCGIGIALNGFNSQERYYKELLEYIDVKSIYLTDQGTYELTPASVSRSGILYAFNYYAQYYRTYVTISTKDGSSFGDVFKRLSAYNDIYAITSAVTCQQLDEIKRN
;
A
#
# COMPACT_ATOMS: atom_id res chain seq x y z
N MET A 1 -33.41 -63.38 26.85
CA MET A 1 -33.87 -62.00 26.59
C MET A 1 -32.70 -61.05 26.83
N GLN A 2 -31.99 -60.64 25.78
CA GLN A 2 -31.38 -59.32 25.58
C GLN A 2 -30.67 -59.31 24.22
N ILE A 3 -30.77 -58.15 23.56
CA ILE A 3 -30.44 -57.86 22.17
C ILE A 3 -29.12 -57.05 22.17
N ASN A 4 -28.45 -57.02 21.01
CA ASN A 4 -27.48 -56.01 20.54
C ASN A 4 -26.04 -56.13 21.09
N ALA A 5 -24.98 -55.81 20.36
CA ALA A 5 -24.80 -55.31 19.00
C ALA A 5 -23.37 -55.61 18.53
N VAL A 6 -23.20 -55.69 17.21
CA VAL A 6 -21.91 -55.71 16.51
C VAL A 6 -21.20 -54.36 16.69
N SER A 7 -19.89 -54.37 16.94
CA SER A 7 -19.02 -53.23 16.64
C SER A 7 -17.64 -53.72 16.20
N HIS A 8 -17.38 -53.64 14.90
CA HIS A 8 -16.06 -53.85 14.30
C HIS A 8 -15.23 -52.58 14.46
N THR A 9 -14.13 -52.68 15.19
CA THR A 9 -13.13 -51.60 15.35
C THR A 9 -12.29 -51.45 14.08
N LEU A 10 -12.64 -50.47 13.24
CA LEU A 10 -11.77 -49.99 12.16
C LEU A 10 -10.58 -49.22 12.73
N LYS A 11 -9.37 -49.78 12.64
CA LYS A 11 -8.11 -49.04 12.80
C LYS A 11 -7.92 -48.10 11.61
N LYS A 12 -8.19 -46.81 11.79
CA LYS A 12 -7.87 -45.76 10.82
C LYS A 12 -6.36 -45.52 10.82
N MET A 13 -5.69 -45.89 9.73
CA MET A 13 -4.36 -45.37 9.41
C MET A 13 -4.51 -43.87 9.11
N ALA A 14 -3.93 -43.02 9.95
CA ALA A 14 -3.79 -41.60 9.67
C ALA A 14 -2.60 -41.42 8.70
N LEU A 15 -2.89 -41.07 7.45
CA LEU A 15 -1.89 -40.45 6.59
C LEU A 15 -1.63 -39.03 7.09
N PRO A 16 -0.37 -38.60 7.31
CA PRO A 16 -0.09 -37.19 7.49
C PRO A 16 -0.20 -36.51 6.12
N ILE A 17 -1.24 -35.69 5.96
CA ILE A 17 -1.30 -34.71 4.88
C ILE A 17 -0.17 -33.72 5.17
N ILE A 18 0.93 -33.82 4.43
CA ILE A 18 1.90 -32.74 4.33
C ILE A 18 1.20 -31.64 3.53
N ALA A 19 0.48 -30.78 4.24
CA ALA A 19 0.09 -29.49 3.72
C ALA A 19 1.39 -28.69 3.55
N GLY A 20 1.96 -28.79 2.36
CA GLY A 20 2.96 -27.83 1.91
C GLY A 20 2.31 -26.47 1.96
N LEU A 21 2.57 -25.72 3.03
CA LEU A 21 2.40 -24.29 3.08
C LEU A 21 3.26 -23.74 1.95
N MET A 22 2.65 -23.60 0.78
CA MET A 22 3.09 -22.64 -0.22
C MET A 22 2.98 -21.30 0.48
N ALA A 23 4.02 -20.89 1.19
CA ALA A 23 4.23 -19.49 1.52
C ALA A 23 4.43 -18.81 0.16
N SER A 24 3.33 -18.43 -0.47
CA SER A 24 3.36 -17.46 -1.54
C SER A 24 4.19 -16.29 -1.02
N PRO A 25 5.18 -15.78 -1.76
CA PRO A 25 5.80 -14.53 -1.37
C PRO A 25 4.65 -13.54 -1.31
N ALA A 26 4.27 -13.14 -0.10
CA ALA A 26 3.31 -12.08 0.13
C ALA A 26 4.00 -10.79 -0.34
N LEU A 27 4.03 -10.61 -1.65
CA LEU A 27 4.37 -9.36 -2.29
C LEU A 27 3.24 -8.45 -1.87
N ALA A 28 3.49 -7.59 -0.88
CA ALA A 28 2.59 -6.55 -0.41
C ALA A 28 1.95 -5.87 -1.63
N SER A 29 0.76 -6.35 -1.97
CA SER A 29 -0.06 -5.85 -3.07
C SER A 29 -0.67 -4.54 -2.60
N PRO A 30 -0.95 -3.57 -3.48
CA PRO A 30 -1.77 -2.41 -3.12
C PRO A 30 -3.00 -2.79 -2.30
N SER A 31 -3.66 -3.91 -2.62
CA SER A 31 -4.77 -4.48 -1.86
C SER A 31 -4.46 -4.67 -0.37
N ASP A 32 -3.26 -5.17 -0.03
CA ASP A 32 -2.84 -5.39 1.36
C ASP A 32 -2.63 -4.07 2.11
N TRP A 33 -2.33 -2.97 1.42
CA TRP A 33 -2.23 -1.63 2.02
C TRP A 33 -3.62 -1.10 2.40
N PHE A 34 -4.60 -1.29 1.52
CA PHE A 34 -5.99 -0.91 1.77
C PHE A 34 -6.61 -1.71 2.91
N ASP A 35 -6.42 -3.02 2.89
CA ASP A 35 -6.98 -3.91 3.91
C ASP A 35 -6.40 -3.63 5.30
N ALA A 36 -5.10 -3.30 5.36
CA ALA A 36 -4.43 -3.02 6.63
C ALA A 36 -4.79 -1.65 7.23
N SER A 37 -4.97 -0.62 6.39
CA SER A 37 -5.12 0.76 6.89
C SER A 37 -6.54 1.30 6.87
N SER A 38 -7.40 0.79 5.96
CA SER A 38 -8.72 1.36 5.62
C SER A 38 -8.70 2.88 5.33
N ASN A 39 -7.51 3.47 5.14
CA ASN A 39 -7.32 4.90 4.95
C ASN A 39 -6.69 5.12 3.58
N PHE A 40 -7.52 5.61 2.66
CA PHE A 40 -7.14 5.82 1.28
C PHE A 40 -7.80 7.04 0.67
N ALA A 41 -7.19 7.52 -0.41
CA ALA A 41 -7.77 8.53 -1.29
C ALA A 41 -7.47 8.16 -2.74
N THR A 42 -8.33 8.58 -3.65
CA THR A 42 -8.05 8.54 -5.08
C THR A 42 -7.35 9.82 -5.51
N LEU A 43 -6.40 9.73 -6.43
CA LEU A 43 -5.92 10.91 -7.15
C LEU A 43 -7.01 11.33 -8.15
N ASP A 44 -7.88 12.26 -7.73
CA ASP A 44 -9.01 12.74 -8.52
C ASP A 44 -8.53 13.34 -9.85
N THR A 45 -9.03 12.79 -10.95
CA THR A 45 -8.65 13.19 -12.32
C THR A 45 -8.88 14.67 -12.63
N SER A 46 -9.76 15.35 -11.89
CA SER A 46 -10.08 16.77 -12.06
C SER A 46 -9.23 17.69 -11.18
N ALA A 47 -8.53 17.14 -10.19
CA ALA A 47 -7.71 17.90 -9.25
C ALA A 47 -6.24 17.88 -9.67
N SER A 48 -5.50 18.92 -9.29
CA SER A 48 -4.03 18.96 -9.36
C SER A 48 -3.35 18.62 -8.03
N GLN A 49 -4.16 18.45 -6.97
CA GLN A 49 -3.69 18.18 -5.63
C GLN A 49 -4.70 17.34 -4.86
N VAL A 50 -4.21 16.35 -4.12
CA VAL A 50 -4.97 15.61 -3.11
C VAL A 50 -4.22 15.71 -1.79
N GLN A 51 -4.96 16.01 -0.73
CA GLN A 51 -4.45 15.95 0.64
C GLN A 51 -5.18 14.83 1.37
N PHE A 52 -4.44 14.02 2.11
CA PHE A 52 -5.02 12.99 2.95
C PHE A 52 -4.37 12.97 4.33
N GLY A 53 -5.20 12.77 5.35
CA GLY A 53 -4.81 12.79 6.75
C GLY A 53 -4.50 11.40 7.27
N LEU A 54 -3.37 11.27 7.96
CA LEU A 54 -2.91 10.04 8.57
C LEU A 54 -2.78 10.20 10.07
N GLN A 55 -3.40 9.27 10.79
CA GLN A 55 -3.22 9.14 12.22
C GLN A 55 -2.10 8.12 12.47
N TYR A 56 -1.09 8.50 13.24
CA TYR A 56 0.02 7.62 13.61
C TYR A 56 -0.30 6.81 14.86
N PRO A 57 -0.20 5.47 14.80
CA PRO A 57 -0.27 4.59 15.96
C PRO A 57 1.10 4.43 16.64
N GLN A 58 1.76 5.52 17.05
CA GLN A 58 3.00 5.43 17.86
C GLN A 58 2.81 4.67 19.21
N MET A 59 1.62 4.12 19.44
CA MET A 59 1.23 3.15 20.48
C MET A 59 0.89 1.75 19.91
N HIS A 60 1.83 1.10 19.23
CA HIS A 60 1.81 -0.33 18.85
C HIS A 60 0.92 -0.79 17.68
N GLY A 61 1.23 -0.36 16.44
CA GLY A 61 0.76 -1.04 15.21
C GLY A 61 0.82 -0.22 13.92
N GLY A 62 1.75 0.72 13.80
CA GLY A 62 1.52 1.94 13.03
C GLY A 62 1.57 1.92 11.51
N ASN A 63 0.81 2.84 10.90
CA ASN A 63 1.08 3.36 9.56
C ASN A 63 2.39 4.16 9.60
N CYS A 64 3.33 3.77 8.77
CA CYS A 64 4.69 4.26 8.72
C CYS A 64 5.03 4.96 7.40
N GLY A 65 4.10 4.94 6.44
CA GLY A 65 4.31 5.61 5.16
C GLY A 65 3.02 5.76 4.38
N ILE A 66 3.19 6.07 3.11
CA ILE A 66 2.14 5.97 2.11
C ILE A 66 2.58 5.17 0.90
N GLY A 67 1.62 4.54 0.25
CA GLY A 67 1.79 3.90 -1.04
C GLY A 67 0.90 4.55 -2.09
N ILE A 68 1.41 4.71 -3.31
CA ILE A 68 0.65 5.10 -4.49
C ILE A 68 0.64 3.91 -5.45
N ALA A 69 -0.54 3.45 -5.82
CA ALA A 69 -0.75 2.34 -6.73
C ALA A 69 -1.62 2.75 -7.92
N LEU A 70 -1.26 2.28 -9.11
CA LEU A 70 -2.06 2.40 -10.32
C LEU A 70 -2.99 1.19 -10.45
N ASN A 71 -4.06 1.32 -11.24
CA ASN A 71 -4.92 0.19 -11.60
C ASN A 71 -4.12 -0.94 -12.25
N GLY A 72 -4.54 -2.19 -12.04
CA GLY A 72 -3.74 -3.39 -12.33
C GLY A 72 -3.19 -3.50 -13.76
N PHE A 73 -3.91 -3.00 -14.78
CA PHE A 73 -3.42 -3.00 -16.16
C PHE A 73 -2.22 -2.07 -16.39
N ASN A 74 -2.02 -1.10 -15.50
CA ASN A 74 -0.98 -0.08 -15.55
C ASN A 74 0.04 -0.22 -14.40
N SER A 75 0.05 -1.34 -13.67
CA SER A 75 0.97 -1.56 -12.54
C SER A 75 2.40 -1.96 -12.97
N GLN A 76 2.85 -1.48 -14.13
CA GLN A 76 4.24 -1.70 -14.58
C GLN A 76 5.15 -0.66 -13.93
N GLU A 77 6.31 -1.10 -13.43
CA GLU A 77 7.29 -0.22 -12.75
C GLU A 77 7.65 1.04 -13.55
N ARG A 78 7.69 0.95 -14.89
CA ARG A 78 7.94 2.10 -15.77
C ARG A 78 6.96 3.24 -15.56
N TYR A 79 5.67 2.94 -15.38
CA TYR A 79 4.63 3.96 -15.24
C TYR A 79 4.72 4.66 -13.90
N TYR A 80 5.17 3.96 -12.86
CA TYR A 80 5.48 4.56 -11.58
C TYR A 80 6.71 5.46 -11.64
N LYS A 81 7.76 5.06 -12.36
CA LYS A 81 8.93 5.91 -12.61
C LYS A 81 8.57 7.16 -13.39
N GLU A 82 7.79 7.03 -14.46
CA GLU A 82 7.30 8.17 -15.24
C GLU A 82 6.39 9.08 -14.41
N LEU A 83 5.51 8.52 -13.57
CA LEU A 83 4.65 9.31 -12.68
C LEU A 83 5.46 10.24 -11.76
N LEU A 84 6.60 9.79 -11.25
CA LEU A 84 7.48 10.58 -10.37
C LEU A 84 8.04 11.84 -11.05
N GLU A 85 8.13 11.87 -12.37
CA GLU A 85 8.53 13.07 -13.13
C GLU A 85 7.46 14.18 -13.05
N TYR A 86 6.21 13.81 -12.79
CA TYR A 86 5.06 14.71 -12.84
C TYR A 86 4.48 15.08 -11.47
N ILE A 87 4.79 14.34 -10.41
CA ILE A 87 4.21 14.56 -9.08
C ILE A 87 5.26 14.92 -8.02
N ASP A 88 4.82 15.71 -7.05
CA ASP A 88 5.47 15.99 -5.77
C ASP A 88 4.65 15.33 -4.65
N VAL A 89 5.35 14.77 -3.66
CA VAL A 89 4.73 14.22 -2.45
C VAL A 89 5.36 14.89 -1.24
N LYS A 90 4.53 15.52 -0.42
CA LYS A 90 4.96 16.30 0.74
C LYS A 90 4.21 15.88 1.99
N SER A 91 4.91 15.65 3.09
CA SER A 91 4.30 15.50 4.42
C SER A 91 4.35 16.83 5.17
N ILE A 92 3.20 17.26 5.68
CA ILE A 92 3.12 18.31 6.67
C ILE A 92 2.95 17.65 8.03
N TYR A 93 3.89 17.94 8.91
CA TYR A 93 3.71 17.66 10.33
C TYR A 93 3.01 18.87 10.96
N LEU A 94 2.01 18.62 11.81
CA LEU A 94 1.41 19.68 12.64
C LEU A 94 2.37 20.04 13.79
N THR A 95 3.59 20.45 13.47
CA THR A 95 4.62 20.94 14.39
C THR A 95 5.44 22.03 13.71
N ASP A 96 6.16 22.80 14.50
CA ASP A 96 6.95 23.99 14.13
C ASP A 96 8.06 23.74 13.09
N GLN A 97 8.28 22.47 12.72
CA GLN A 97 9.33 21.98 11.83
C GLN A 97 8.95 22.05 10.33
N GLY A 98 7.70 22.37 9.97
CA GLY A 98 7.31 22.69 8.59
C GLY A 98 7.07 21.49 7.65
N THR A 99 6.79 21.81 6.38
CA THR A 99 6.51 20.84 5.31
C THR A 99 7.80 20.19 4.80
N TYR A 100 7.81 18.86 4.67
CA TYR A 100 8.94 18.11 4.12
C TYR A 100 8.53 17.37 2.85
N GLU A 101 9.38 17.42 1.83
CA GLU A 101 9.23 16.56 0.66
C GLU A 101 9.60 15.12 1.02
N LEU A 102 8.75 14.17 0.63
CA LEU A 102 9.00 12.75 0.81
C LEU A 102 9.66 12.21 -0.44
N THR A 103 10.81 11.57 -0.25
CA THR A 103 11.46 10.82 -1.32
C THR A 103 10.91 9.39 -1.36
N PRO A 104 10.74 8.80 -2.56
CA PRO A 104 10.35 7.40 -2.67
C PRO A 104 11.37 6.50 -1.96
N ALA A 105 10.89 5.69 -1.02
CA ALA A 105 11.66 4.62 -0.40
C ALA A 105 11.76 3.39 -1.33
N SER A 106 10.76 3.17 -2.18
CA SER A 106 10.74 2.10 -3.18
C SER A 106 9.85 2.45 -4.37
N VAL A 107 10.22 1.94 -5.55
CA VAL A 107 9.43 2.00 -6.78
C VAL A 107 9.45 0.61 -7.41
N SER A 108 8.29 -0.03 -7.54
CA SER A 108 8.17 -1.37 -8.11
C SER A 108 6.86 -1.54 -8.87
N ARG A 109 6.62 -2.73 -9.42
CA ARG A 109 5.32 -3.10 -10.00
C ARG A 109 4.15 -3.03 -9.01
N SER A 110 4.42 -3.12 -7.71
CA SER A 110 3.38 -2.99 -6.69
C SER A 110 3.03 -1.53 -6.41
N GLY A 111 3.93 -0.59 -6.73
CA GLY A 111 3.68 0.84 -6.57
C GLY A 111 4.88 1.62 -6.08
N ILE A 112 4.63 2.89 -5.77
CA ILE A 112 5.59 3.80 -5.16
C ILE A 112 5.30 3.84 -3.68
N LEU A 113 6.33 3.69 -2.85
CA LEU A 113 6.21 3.74 -1.40
C LEU A 113 7.08 4.84 -0.84
N TYR A 114 6.52 5.62 0.08
CA TYR A 114 7.18 6.70 0.79
C TYR A 114 7.21 6.36 2.27
N ALA A 115 8.39 6.39 2.87
CA ALA A 115 8.54 6.20 4.30
C ALA A 115 8.52 7.56 5.01
N PHE A 116 7.90 7.62 6.18
CA PHE A 116 7.96 8.80 7.01
C PHE A 116 9.20 8.80 7.91
N ASN A 117 9.54 9.98 8.43
CA ASN A 117 10.59 10.10 9.43
C ASN A 117 10.03 9.77 10.81
N TYR A 118 10.34 8.57 11.32
CA TYR A 118 9.85 8.08 12.62
C TYR A 118 10.51 8.70 13.84
N TYR A 119 11.60 9.45 13.65
CA TYR A 119 12.29 10.10 14.77
C TYR A 119 11.53 11.32 15.29
N ALA A 120 10.51 11.75 14.58
CA ALA A 120 9.70 12.88 14.99
C ALA A 120 8.29 12.42 15.40
N GLN A 121 7.87 12.91 16.57
CA GLN A 121 6.64 12.49 17.24
C GLN A 121 5.48 13.33 16.76
N TYR A 122 4.52 12.70 16.07
CA TYR A 122 3.38 13.39 15.50
C TYR A 122 2.08 12.63 15.78
N TYR A 123 1.08 13.33 16.30
CA TYR A 123 -0.25 12.78 16.52
C TYR A 123 -1.03 12.59 15.21
N ARG A 124 -0.78 13.47 14.23
CA ARG A 124 -1.37 13.44 12.89
C ARG A 124 -0.39 14.04 11.89
N THR A 125 -0.31 13.45 10.70
CA THR A 125 0.34 14.06 9.53
C THR A 125 -0.65 14.20 8.40
N TYR A 126 -0.45 15.21 7.56
CA TYR A 126 -1.14 15.30 6.28
C TYR A 126 -0.12 15.06 5.19
N VAL A 127 -0.46 14.17 4.26
CA VAL A 127 0.32 14.03 3.03
C VAL A 127 -0.43 14.72 1.92
N THR A 128 0.28 15.61 1.23
CA THR A 128 -0.17 16.28 0.04
C THR A 128 0.56 15.67 -1.16
N ILE A 129 -0.21 15.16 -2.11
CA ILE A 129 0.27 14.73 -3.42
C ILE A 129 -0.20 15.78 -4.40
N SER A 130 0.72 16.37 -5.16
CA SER A 130 0.41 17.44 -6.12
C SER A 130 1.14 17.21 -7.44
N THR A 131 0.55 17.64 -8.54
CA THR A 131 1.26 17.72 -9.82
C THR A 131 2.27 18.88 -9.80
N LYS A 132 3.46 18.66 -10.32
CA LYS A 132 4.55 19.66 -10.38
C LYS A 132 4.22 20.88 -11.24
N ASP A 133 3.49 20.67 -12.34
CA ASP A 133 3.13 21.69 -13.33
C ASP A 133 1.75 22.34 -13.09
N GLY A 134 1.05 21.93 -12.02
CA GLY A 134 -0.31 22.38 -11.71
C GLY A 134 -1.42 21.81 -12.61
N SER A 135 -1.10 20.89 -13.52
CA SER A 135 -2.10 20.20 -14.34
C SER A 135 -3.00 19.27 -13.53
N SER A 136 -4.09 18.79 -14.12
CA SER A 136 -4.92 17.79 -13.45
C SER A 136 -4.22 16.42 -13.42
N PHE A 137 -4.50 15.58 -12.43
CA PHE A 137 -4.04 14.19 -12.44
C PHE A 137 -4.52 13.44 -13.69
N GLY A 138 -5.70 13.77 -14.21
CA GLY A 138 -6.20 13.22 -15.47
C GLY A 138 -5.29 13.54 -16.67
N ASP A 139 -4.72 14.74 -16.73
CA ASP A 139 -3.79 15.12 -17.80
C ASP A 139 -2.40 14.49 -17.62
N VAL A 140 -1.95 14.30 -16.38
CA VAL A 140 -0.79 13.45 -16.08
C VAL A 140 -1.03 12.02 -16.57
N PHE A 141 -2.17 11.43 -16.23
CA PHE A 141 -2.52 10.05 -16.60
C PHE A 141 -2.60 9.83 -18.11
N LYS A 142 -3.13 10.78 -18.88
CA LYS A 142 -3.11 10.75 -20.35
C LYS A 142 -1.69 10.77 -20.93
N ARG A 143 -0.74 11.43 -20.26
CA ARG A 143 0.67 11.46 -20.69
C ARG A 143 1.38 10.12 -20.45
N LEU A 144 1.01 9.41 -19.38
CA LEU A 144 1.57 8.11 -19.03
C LEU A 144 1.08 6.97 -19.94
N SER A 145 -0.17 7.03 -20.43
CA SER A 145 -0.71 6.02 -21.34
C SER A 145 -1.73 6.61 -22.31
N ALA A 146 -1.57 6.29 -23.60
CA ALA A 146 -2.49 6.69 -24.65
C ALA A 146 -3.70 5.74 -24.81
N TYR A 147 -3.67 4.57 -24.17
CA TYR A 147 -4.58 3.46 -24.50
C TYR A 147 -5.49 3.00 -23.36
N ASN A 148 -5.12 3.27 -22.10
CA ASN A 148 -5.89 2.82 -20.95
C ASN A 148 -6.12 3.99 -19.99
N ASP A 149 -7.33 4.09 -19.46
CA ASP A 149 -7.61 4.95 -18.34
C ASP A 149 -6.77 4.51 -17.14
N ILE A 150 -5.88 5.40 -16.70
CA ILE A 150 -5.09 5.20 -15.49
C ILE A 150 -5.88 5.78 -14.33
N TYR A 151 -5.97 4.98 -13.27
CA TYR A 151 -6.47 5.43 -11.97
C TYR A 151 -5.40 5.18 -10.94
N ALA A 152 -5.22 6.14 -10.04
CA ALA A 152 -4.28 6.01 -8.94
C ALA A 152 -4.99 6.13 -7.59
N ILE A 153 -4.59 5.27 -6.68
CA ILE A 153 -5.05 5.21 -5.31
C ILE A 153 -3.84 5.38 -4.39
N THR A 154 -4.00 6.21 -3.38
CA THR A 154 -3.02 6.38 -2.31
C THR A 154 -3.57 5.81 -1.02
N SER A 155 -2.73 5.15 -0.23
CA SER A 155 -3.12 4.56 1.05
C SER A 155 -1.99 4.61 2.06
N ALA A 156 -2.36 4.55 3.35
CA ALA A 156 -1.37 4.36 4.40
C ALA A 156 -0.72 2.98 4.26
N VAL A 157 0.58 2.90 4.56
CA VAL A 157 1.29 1.61 4.64
C VAL A 157 1.89 1.40 6.01
N THR A 158 1.88 0.16 6.46
CA THR A 158 2.42 -0.25 7.77
C THR A 158 3.93 -0.31 7.76
N CYS A 159 4.55 -0.28 8.95
CA CYS A 159 6.01 -0.40 9.07
C CYS A 159 6.51 -1.76 8.54
N GLN A 160 5.73 -2.82 8.76
CA GLN A 160 6.05 -4.16 8.27
C GLN A 160 6.13 -4.20 6.75
N GLN A 161 5.15 -3.60 6.06
CA GLN A 161 5.13 -3.54 4.59
C GLN A 161 6.34 -2.78 4.03
N LEU A 162 6.81 -1.73 4.72
CA LEU A 162 8.02 -1.01 4.33
C LEU A 162 9.30 -1.81 4.62
N ASP A 163 9.35 -2.59 5.70
CA ASP A 163 10.52 -3.40 6.05
C ASP A 163 10.68 -4.64 5.17
N GLU A 164 9.58 -5.22 4.69
CA GLU A 164 9.59 -6.35 3.75
C GLU A 164 10.26 -5.98 2.42
N ILE A 165 10.22 -4.71 2.03
CA ILE A 165 10.87 -4.22 0.82
C ILE A 165 12.37 -4.09 0.98
N LYS A 166 12.85 -3.64 2.14
CA LYS A 166 14.30 -3.51 2.38
C LYS A 166 15.05 -4.83 2.39
N ARG A 167 14.33 -5.95 2.57
CA ARG A 167 14.92 -7.30 2.66
C ARG A 167 14.98 -8.02 1.31
N ASN A 168 14.34 -7.48 0.27
CA ASN A 168 14.28 -8.03 -1.08
C ASN A 168 15.05 -7.15 -2.06
#